data_AF-A0A453PIY1-F1
#
_entry.id   AF-A0A453PIY1-F1
#
_cell.length_a   1.000
_cell.length_b   1.000
_cell.length_c   1.000
_cell.angle_alpha   90.00
_cell.angle_beta   90.00
_cell.angle_gamma   90.00
#
_symmetry.space_group_name_H-M   'P 1'
#
loop_
_entity.id
_entity.type
_entity.pdbx_description
1 polymer ?
#
loop_
_entity_poly.entity_id
_entity_poly.type
_entity_poly.pdbx_seq_one_letter_code
_entity_poly.pdbx_strand_id
1 'polypeptide(L)'
;MGNNVFRYFLEWLKLEIAPKHYIQWLDKHIHAYFAVGAPLLGSTESVRATLSGTTSGLPITEGTARLMFNSFAASLWLLPFSKYCKADNVYWKHFFEGKAHINRQQCDEMEYSSDNSGWPTTLVSIEVPTVRGTDAYPSIMDITEDITSNMECGKPTLLSFSAREVSDGTLFKTMLDYDPQSKALIHQLEKYYQGDPVLNPLTPWERPPIKNVFCIYGIDTKTEVGYYFAPSGKPYPDNWIITDVIYEFERSLLSRQVSLIFISKVPVSGHSFSGKPNNSSGDGTVSYNSLSWCKQWLGPKVNITRTPQAEHDGSDLQTRMNAEHHHGEDLFPNMTRAPHVKYITYYEDAESIPGWRTAVWELDKANHRNIVRMPVVMRELWLEMWHDMHPHSKSKFVTKGTRLVTCI
;
A
#
# COMPACT_ATOMS: atom_id res chain seq x y z
N MET A 1 -5.33 6.59 2.66
CA MET A 1 -6.72 6.88 2.25
C MET A 1 -6.88 8.20 1.50
N GLY A 2 -6.53 9.38 2.05
CA GLY A 2 -6.80 10.68 1.39
C GLY A 2 -6.29 10.81 -0.06
N ASN A 3 -5.12 10.23 -0.35
CA ASN A 3 -4.58 10.16 -1.72
C ASN A 3 -5.49 9.41 -2.71
N ASN A 4 -6.22 8.37 -2.26
CA ASN A 4 -7.19 7.65 -3.09
C ASN A 4 -8.47 8.47 -3.30
N VAL A 5 -8.88 9.28 -2.31
CA VAL A 5 -9.99 10.24 -2.45
C VAL A 5 -9.64 11.28 -3.53
N PHE A 6 -8.41 11.79 -3.51
CA PHE A 6 -7.94 12.73 -4.53
C PHE A 6 -7.83 12.09 -5.92
N ARG A 7 -7.35 10.85 -6.02
CA ARG A 7 -7.40 10.07 -7.27
C ARG A 7 -8.82 9.93 -7.80
N TYR A 8 -9.78 9.53 -6.95
CA TYR A 8 -11.18 9.39 -7.33
C TYR A 8 -11.78 10.73 -7.79
N PHE A 9 -11.47 11.82 -7.09
CA PHE A 9 -11.87 13.17 -7.49
C PHE A 9 -11.35 13.54 -8.89
N LEU A 10 -10.09 13.22 -9.22
CA LEU A 10 -9.55 13.48 -10.56
C LEU A 10 -10.26 12.67 -11.65
N GLU A 11 -10.54 11.38 -11.42
CA GLU A 11 -11.26 10.55 -12.39
C GLU A 11 -12.73 10.97 -12.55
N TRP A 12 -13.42 11.32 -11.45
CA TRP A 12 -14.76 11.89 -11.48
C TRP A 12 -14.78 13.23 -12.23
N LEU A 13 -13.82 14.13 -11.96
CA LEU A 13 -13.73 15.44 -12.60
C LEU A 13 -13.54 15.36 -14.11
N LYS A 14 -12.91 14.30 -14.63
CA LYS A 14 -12.85 14.05 -16.09
C LYS A 14 -14.26 13.88 -16.65
N LEU A 15 -15.11 13.09 -16.00
CA LEU A 15 -16.48 12.81 -16.46
C LEU A 15 -17.35 14.09 -16.49
N GLU A 16 -17.18 14.97 -15.51
CA GLU A 16 -17.95 16.22 -15.41
C GLU A 16 -17.46 17.33 -16.36
N ILE A 17 -16.16 17.38 -16.68
CA ILE A 17 -15.56 18.44 -17.50
C ILE A 17 -15.22 17.91 -18.89
N ALA A 18 -15.78 18.56 -19.92
CA ALA A 18 -15.47 18.25 -21.33
C ALA A 18 -13.94 18.13 -21.56
N PRO A 19 -13.44 17.06 -22.23
CA PRO A 19 -12.01 16.70 -22.21
C PRO A 19 -11.03 17.81 -22.60
N LYS A 20 -11.44 18.75 -23.47
CA LYS A 20 -10.63 19.91 -23.88
C LYS A 20 -10.38 20.92 -22.76
N HIS A 21 -11.24 20.97 -21.74
CA HIS A 21 -11.17 21.89 -20.61
C HIS A 21 -10.65 21.25 -19.31
N TYR A 22 -10.62 19.92 -19.22
CA TYR A 22 -10.13 19.21 -18.02
C TYR A 22 -8.70 19.63 -17.62
N ILE A 23 -7.75 19.59 -18.56
CA ILE A 23 -6.36 20.04 -18.30
C ILE A 23 -6.30 21.54 -17.99
N GLN A 24 -7.11 22.36 -18.67
CA GLN A 24 -7.18 23.81 -18.41
C GLN A 24 -7.70 24.12 -17.00
N TRP A 25 -8.64 23.31 -16.50
CA TRP A 25 -9.15 23.42 -15.14
C TRP A 25 -8.08 23.06 -14.12
N LEU A 26 -7.39 21.92 -14.30
CA LEU A 26 -6.29 21.50 -13.42
C LEU A 26 -5.19 22.56 -13.36
N ASP A 27 -4.77 23.05 -14.52
CA ASP A 27 -3.75 24.10 -14.66
C ASP A 27 -4.10 25.42 -13.96
N LYS A 28 -5.40 25.71 -13.82
CA LYS A 28 -5.92 26.92 -13.18
C LYS A 28 -6.15 26.76 -11.67
N HIS A 29 -6.50 25.55 -11.22
CA HIS A 29 -7.01 25.30 -9.88
C HIS A 29 -6.09 24.44 -9.00
N ILE A 30 -5.13 23.69 -9.57
CA ILE A 30 -4.21 22.82 -8.83
C ILE A 30 -2.77 23.17 -9.18
N HIS A 31 -2.08 23.86 -8.26
CA HIS A 31 -0.67 24.21 -8.41
C HIS A 31 0.25 22.99 -8.23
N ALA A 32 0.04 22.21 -7.17
CA ALA A 32 0.84 21.04 -6.83
C ALA A 32 0.03 19.98 -6.07
N TYR A 33 0.49 18.73 -6.13
CA TYR A 33 -0.06 17.62 -5.36
C TYR A 33 1.06 16.95 -4.54
N PHE A 34 0.86 16.89 -3.22
CA PHE A 34 1.79 16.30 -2.25
C PHE A 34 1.21 14.99 -1.68
N ALA A 35 1.60 13.87 -2.27
CA ALA A 35 1.21 12.52 -1.85
C ALA A 35 2.06 12.06 -0.65
N VAL A 36 1.66 12.46 0.57
CA VAL A 36 2.35 12.05 1.81
C VAL A 36 1.82 10.69 2.27
N GLY A 37 2.73 9.73 2.52
CA GLY A 37 2.43 8.40 3.05
C GLY A 37 1.39 7.64 2.23
N ALA A 38 1.47 7.69 0.90
CA ALA A 38 0.42 7.17 0.02
C ALA A 38 0.49 5.63 -0.11
N PRO A 39 -0.55 4.87 0.30
CA PRO A 39 -0.61 3.42 0.07
C PRO A 39 -1.09 3.14 -1.36
N LEU A 40 -0.22 3.39 -2.34
CA LEU A 40 -0.58 3.41 -3.77
C LEU A 40 -0.88 2.02 -4.35
N LEU A 41 -0.47 0.95 -3.66
CA LEU A 41 -0.88 -0.45 -3.94
C LEU A 41 -1.71 -1.07 -2.79
N GLY A 42 -2.21 -0.25 -1.85
CA GLY A 42 -2.89 -0.71 -0.64
C GLY A 42 -1.96 -0.90 0.57
N SER A 43 -2.47 -1.44 1.67
CA SER A 43 -1.70 -1.79 2.88
C SER A 43 -2.14 -3.13 3.46
N THR A 44 -1.16 -3.93 3.88
CA THR A 44 -1.33 -5.21 4.58
C THR A 44 -2.16 -5.06 5.87
N GLU A 45 -2.05 -3.93 6.59
CA GLU A 45 -2.81 -3.69 7.83
C GLU A 45 -4.32 -3.77 7.60
N SER A 46 -4.82 -3.45 6.39
CA SER A 46 -6.25 -3.57 6.06
C SER A 46 -6.75 -5.02 6.13
N VAL A 47 -5.93 -5.99 5.73
CA VAL A 47 -6.29 -7.43 5.80
C VAL A 47 -6.32 -7.88 7.26
N ARG A 48 -5.32 -7.49 8.04
CA ARG A 48 -5.28 -7.72 9.50
C ARG A 48 -6.51 -7.15 10.20
N ALA A 49 -6.86 -5.91 9.88
CA ALA A 49 -8.04 -5.26 10.41
C ALA A 49 -9.35 -5.95 9.98
N THR A 50 -9.39 -6.53 8.77
CA THR A 50 -10.54 -7.27 8.24
C THR A 50 -10.75 -8.63 8.90
N LEU A 51 -9.67 -9.39 9.14
CA LEU A 51 -9.72 -10.78 9.63
C LEU A 51 -9.59 -10.92 11.16
N SER A 52 -8.80 -10.08 11.83
CA SER A 52 -8.62 -10.12 13.29
C SER A 52 -9.01 -8.82 13.99
N GLY A 53 -9.09 -7.70 13.28
CA GLY A 53 -9.29 -6.37 13.86
C GLY A 53 -7.98 -5.65 14.22
N THR A 54 -8.07 -4.33 14.37
CA THR A 54 -6.99 -3.47 14.89
C THR A 54 -7.60 -2.41 15.79
N THR A 55 -7.20 -2.35 17.07
CA THR A 55 -7.76 -1.39 18.03
C THR A 55 -7.21 0.02 17.81
N SER A 56 -6.06 0.17 17.15
CA SER A 56 -5.33 1.44 16.98
C SER A 56 -5.09 2.25 18.26
N GLY A 57 -5.13 1.59 19.43
CA GLY A 57 -4.99 2.23 20.76
C GLY A 57 -6.31 2.55 21.46
N LEU A 58 -7.47 2.24 20.85
CA LEU A 58 -8.78 2.34 21.52
C LEU A 58 -8.95 1.23 22.57
N PRO A 59 -9.65 1.50 23.70
CA PRO A 59 -9.88 0.52 24.77
C PRO A 59 -11.05 -0.43 24.45
N ILE A 60 -10.94 -1.16 23.32
CA ILE A 60 -11.91 -2.16 22.85
C ILE A 60 -11.18 -3.48 22.52
N THR A 61 -11.92 -4.58 22.41
CA THR A 61 -11.33 -5.87 21.98
C THR A 61 -11.05 -5.88 20.47
N GLU A 62 -10.15 -6.76 20.04
CA GLU A 62 -9.81 -6.93 18.62
C GLU A 62 -11.04 -7.37 17.81
N GLY A 63 -11.85 -8.32 18.29
CA GLY A 63 -13.14 -8.68 17.69
C GLY A 63 -14.15 -7.52 17.58
N THR A 64 -14.29 -6.65 18.60
CA THR A 64 -15.14 -5.46 18.48
C THR A 64 -14.59 -4.45 17.47
N ALA A 65 -13.26 -4.27 17.43
CA ALA A 65 -12.60 -3.44 16.43
C ALA A 65 -12.81 -3.99 15.01
N ARG A 66 -12.79 -5.31 14.84
CA ARG A 66 -13.08 -6.01 13.58
C ARG A 66 -14.51 -5.78 13.09
N LEU A 67 -15.51 -5.91 13.97
CA LEU A 67 -16.91 -5.59 13.66
C LEU A 67 -17.05 -4.15 13.18
N MET A 68 -16.43 -3.20 13.89
CA MET A 68 -16.42 -1.79 13.52
C MET A 68 -15.75 -1.57 12.16
N PHE A 69 -14.56 -2.14 11.93
CA PHE A 69 -13.81 -1.98 10.69
C PHE A 69 -14.59 -2.49 9.47
N ASN A 70 -15.15 -3.70 9.56
CA ASN A 70 -15.91 -4.36 8.49
C ASN A 70 -17.30 -3.74 8.26
N SER A 71 -17.77 -2.86 9.14
CA SER A 71 -18.98 -2.07 8.91
C SER A 71 -18.77 -0.92 7.91
N PHE A 72 -17.53 -0.42 7.77
CA PHE A 72 -17.18 0.64 6.83
C PHE A 72 -16.71 0.04 5.51
N ALA A 73 -17.41 0.28 4.40
CA ALA A 73 -16.96 -0.15 3.08
C ALA A 73 -15.53 0.36 2.74
N ALA A 74 -15.17 1.55 3.24
CA ALA A 74 -13.85 2.16 3.10
C ALA A 74 -12.68 1.30 3.64
N SER A 75 -12.93 0.29 4.48
CA SER A 75 -11.95 -0.74 4.86
C SER A 75 -11.33 -1.42 3.63
N LEU A 76 -12.16 -1.78 2.66
CA LEU A 76 -11.78 -2.53 1.47
C LEU A 76 -11.03 -1.66 0.44
N TRP A 77 -11.15 -0.33 0.55
CA TRP A 77 -10.46 0.63 -0.33
C TRP A 77 -8.94 0.66 -0.14
N LEU A 78 -8.43 0.03 0.93
CA LEU A 78 -7.01 -0.05 1.25
C LEU A 78 -6.45 -1.47 1.13
N LEU A 79 -7.22 -2.42 0.59
CA LEU A 79 -6.73 -3.78 0.33
C LEU A 79 -5.48 -3.75 -0.55
N PRO A 80 -4.45 -4.58 -0.25
CA PRO A 80 -3.37 -4.85 -1.17
C PRO A 80 -3.90 -5.31 -2.53
N PHE A 81 -3.33 -4.81 -3.61
CA PHE A 81 -3.61 -5.28 -4.97
C PHE A 81 -2.33 -5.48 -5.78
N SER A 82 -2.43 -6.18 -6.92
CA SER A 82 -1.29 -6.42 -7.80
C SER A 82 -0.87 -5.16 -8.56
N LYS A 83 0.46 -4.97 -8.70
CA LYS A 83 1.02 -3.94 -9.57
C LYS A 83 0.87 -4.23 -11.08
N TYR A 84 0.45 -5.44 -11.45
CA TYR A 84 0.31 -5.93 -12.83
C TYR A 84 -1.15 -6.04 -13.29
N CYS A 85 -2.13 -5.73 -12.44
CA CYS A 85 -3.56 -5.84 -12.75
C CYS A 85 -4.21 -4.44 -12.86
N LYS A 86 -4.54 -4.02 -14.08
CA LYS A 86 -5.28 -2.78 -14.35
C LYS A 86 -6.78 -3.08 -14.51
N ALA A 87 -7.64 -2.09 -14.39
CA ALA A 87 -9.03 -2.21 -14.82
C ALA A 87 -9.25 -1.39 -16.09
N ASP A 88 -10.22 -1.80 -16.91
CA ASP A 88 -10.71 -1.02 -18.04
C ASP A 88 -11.16 0.37 -17.57
N ASN A 89 -10.52 1.43 -18.08
CA ASN A 89 -11.04 2.79 -17.92
C ASN A 89 -12.27 2.96 -18.82
N VAL A 90 -13.43 3.26 -18.22
CA VAL A 90 -14.73 3.49 -18.89
C VAL A 90 -14.62 4.49 -20.06
N TYR A 91 -13.67 5.43 -19.96
CA TYR A 91 -13.30 6.39 -21.01
C TYR A 91 -13.06 5.80 -22.40
N TRP A 92 -12.54 4.58 -22.52
CA TRP A 92 -12.27 3.95 -23.82
C TRP A 92 -13.53 3.60 -24.62
N LYS A 93 -14.71 3.54 -23.97
CA LYS A 93 -15.94 2.99 -24.58
C LYS A 93 -17.07 4.02 -24.80
N HIS A 94 -16.91 5.27 -24.38
CA HIS A 94 -17.84 6.34 -24.79
C HIS A 94 -17.82 6.65 -26.29
N PHE A 95 -16.84 6.13 -27.04
CA PHE A 95 -16.81 6.13 -28.50
C PHE A 95 -17.28 4.82 -29.16
N PHE A 96 -17.49 3.74 -28.38
CA PHE A 96 -17.86 2.41 -28.89
C PHE A 96 -18.84 1.68 -27.95
N GLU A 97 -20.12 1.74 -28.30
CA GLU A 97 -21.21 0.82 -27.95
C GLU A 97 -21.50 0.49 -26.47
N GLY A 98 -22.50 1.19 -25.91
CA GLY A 98 -23.84 0.60 -25.82
C GLY A 98 -24.13 -0.54 -24.83
N LYS A 99 -23.19 -1.03 -24.03
CA LYS A 99 -23.47 -2.02 -22.96
C LYS A 99 -22.84 -1.65 -21.63
N ALA A 100 -23.63 -1.74 -20.56
CA ALA A 100 -23.15 -1.62 -19.19
C ALA A 100 -22.20 -2.80 -18.89
N HIS A 101 -20.91 -2.50 -18.81
CA HIS A 101 -19.88 -3.49 -18.54
C HIS A 101 -19.30 -3.31 -17.13
N ILE A 102 -19.18 -4.42 -16.42
CA ILE A 102 -18.47 -4.52 -15.14
C ILE A 102 -16.98 -4.25 -15.41
N ASN A 103 -16.30 -3.46 -14.56
CA ASN A 103 -14.85 -3.25 -14.66
C ASN A 103 -14.11 -4.55 -14.33
N ARG A 104 -13.87 -5.39 -15.34
CA ARG A 104 -13.01 -6.56 -15.18
C ARG A 104 -11.58 -6.07 -15.02
N GLN A 105 -10.90 -6.51 -13.97
CA GLN A 105 -9.44 -6.39 -13.89
C GLN A 105 -8.84 -7.27 -14.99
N GLN A 106 -7.94 -6.69 -15.78
CA GLN A 106 -7.09 -7.37 -16.74
C GLN A 106 -5.65 -7.30 -16.21
N CYS A 107 -5.01 -8.45 -16.10
CA CYS A 107 -3.63 -8.55 -15.62
C CYS A 107 -2.68 -8.87 -16.77
N ASP A 108 -1.50 -8.25 -16.73
CA ASP A 108 -0.40 -8.52 -17.66
C ASP A 108 0.10 -9.97 -17.52
N GLU A 109 0.72 -10.53 -18.56
CA GLU A 109 1.30 -11.89 -18.50
C GLU A 109 2.30 -12.07 -17.35
N MET A 110 2.99 -10.98 -16.96
CA MET A 110 3.91 -10.93 -15.82
C MET A 110 3.25 -11.29 -14.48
N GLU A 111 1.94 -11.05 -14.31
CA GLU A 111 1.23 -11.45 -13.09
C GLU A 111 1.34 -12.96 -12.87
N TYR A 112 1.10 -13.74 -13.94
CA TYR A 112 1.03 -15.20 -13.90
C TYR A 112 2.41 -15.87 -13.87
N SER A 113 3.48 -15.14 -14.21
CA SER A 113 4.86 -15.58 -14.03
C SER A 113 5.51 -15.08 -12.72
N SER A 114 4.83 -14.21 -11.97
CA SER A 114 5.32 -13.68 -10.69
C SER A 114 4.76 -14.46 -9.50
N ASP A 115 5.63 -14.88 -8.58
CA ASP A 115 5.21 -15.73 -7.45
C ASP A 115 4.25 -15.04 -6.46
N ASN A 116 4.28 -13.70 -6.38
CA ASN A 116 3.66 -12.91 -5.30
C ASN A 116 2.90 -11.66 -5.79
N SER A 117 2.46 -11.58 -7.05
CA SER A 117 1.75 -10.40 -7.60
C SER A 117 2.48 -9.05 -7.42
N GLY A 118 3.82 -9.07 -7.41
CA GLY A 118 4.67 -7.89 -7.17
C GLY A 118 4.86 -7.48 -5.69
N TRP A 119 4.43 -8.31 -4.73
CA TRP A 119 4.70 -8.15 -3.29
C TRP A 119 5.92 -8.98 -2.84
N PRO A 120 6.52 -8.70 -1.66
CA PRO A 120 7.71 -9.42 -1.20
C PRO A 120 7.46 -10.91 -0.91
N THR A 121 6.22 -11.25 -0.58
CA THR A 121 5.79 -12.56 -0.08
C THR A 121 4.28 -12.72 -0.27
N THR A 122 3.76 -13.94 -0.04
CA THR A 122 2.32 -14.21 0.08
C THR A 122 1.72 -13.36 1.20
N LEU A 123 0.65 -12.62 0.91
CA LEU A 123 0.06 -11.70 1.88
C LEU A 123 -0.68 -12.39 3.02
N VAL A 124 -1.41 -13.46 2.69
CA VAL A 124 -2.33 -14.12 3.61
C VAL A 124 -2.18 -15.61 3.44
N SER A 125 -1.85 -16.30 4.54
CA SER A 125 -1.98 -17.75 4.63
C SER A 125 -2.99 -18.06 5.74
N ILE A 126 -3.96 -18.94 5.48
CA ILE A 126 -5.03 -19.31 6.41
C ILE A 126 -5.09 -20.82 6.53
N GLU A 127 -4.91 -21.34 7.74
CA GLU A 127 -5.19 -22.73 8.07
C GLU A 127 -6.70 -22.94 8.20
N VAL A 128 -7.26 -23.88 7.45
CA VAL A 128 -8.69 -24.25 7.53
C VAL A 128 -8.90 -25.72 7.90
N PRO A 129 -9.95 -26.07 8.66
CA PRO A 129 -10.34 -27.46 8.88
C PRO A 129 -10.65 -28.18 7.56
N THR A 130 -10.25 -29.45 7.48
CA THR A 130 -10.42 -30.30 6.28
C THR A 130 -11.84 -30.83 6.11
N VAL A 131 -12.58 -30.99 7.21
CA VAL A 131 -13.97 -31.47 7.17
C VAL A 131 -14.91 -30.29 6.93
N ARG A 132 -15.53 -30.26 5.75
CA ARG A 132 -16.63 -29.35 5.42
C ARG A 132 -17.95 -30.02 5.82
N GLY A 133 -18.36 -29.88 7.07
CA GLY A 133 -19.60 -30.48 7.58
C GLY A 133 -20.16 -29.69 8.76
N THR A 134 -21.44 -29.29 8.62
CA THR A 134 -22.38 -28.87 9.68
C THR A 134 -21.81 -28.05 10.83
N ASP A 135 -21.97 -26.72 10.70
CA ASP A 135 -21.73 -25.66 11.70
C ASP A 135 -20.36 -25.68 12.42
N ALA A 136 -19.60 -24.59 12.25
CA ALA A 136 -18.37 -24.33 13.02
C ALA A 136 -18.61 -24.20 14.55
N TYR A 137 -19.87 -24.32 14.99
CA TYR A 137 -20.34 -24.37 16.37
C TYR A 137 -21.40 -25.47 16.48
N PRO A 138 -21.05 -26.74 16.74
CA PRO A 138 -22.04 -27.75 17.10
C PRO A 138 -22.79 -27.25 18.34
N SER A 139 -24.12 -27.36 18.31
CA SER A 139 -24.92 -27.10 19.48
C SER A 139 -24.67 -28.19 20.53
N ILE A 140 -24.98 -27.92 21.80
CA ILE A 140 -24.81 -28.92 22.88
C ILE A 140 -25.62 -30.21 22.61
N MET A 141 -26.63 -30.17 21.72
CA MET A 141 -27.43 -31.33 21.32
C MET A 141 -26.76 -32.21 20.27
N ASP A 142 -25.86 -31.67 19.43
CA ASP A 142 -25.19 -32.43 18.37
C ASP A 142 -24.07 -33.34 18.93
N ILE A 143 -23.54 -32.99 20.10
CA ILE A 143 -22.46 -33.72 20.79
C ILE A 143 -22.90 -35.13 21.23
N THR A 144 -24.20 -35.39 21.38
CA THR A 144 -24.72 -36.67 21.88
C THR A 144 -24.92 -37.77 20.86
N GLU A 145 -24.98 -37.48 19.55
CA GLU A 145 -25.23 -38.50 18.52
C GLU A 145 -23.95 -38.99 17.80
N ASP A 146 -22.87 -38.20 17.78
CA ASP A 146 -21.70 -38.46 16.91
C ASP A 146 -20.51 -39.18 17.60
N ILE A 147 -20.70 -39.70 18.81
CA ILE A 147 -19.63 -40.34 19.62
C ILE A 147 -19.13 -41.67 19.01
N THR A 148 -19.83 -42.22 18.00
CA THR A 148 -19.56 -43.56 17.43
C THR A 148 -19.07 -43.60 15.98
N SER A 149 -18.83 -42.46 15.32
CA SER A 149 -18.39 -42.42 13.90
C SER A 149 -17.06 -41.68 13.69
N ASN A 150 -15.98 -42.46 13.52
CA ASN A 150 -14.75 -42.10 12.80
C ASN A 150 -14.27 -40.64 12.89
N MET A 151 -13.67 -40.28 14.03
CA MET A 151 -12.92 -39.04 14.18
C MET A 151 -11.56 -39.12 13.44
N GLU A 152 -11.61 -39.21 12.10
CA GLU A 152 -10.43 -38.96 11.27
C GLU A 152 -10.03 -37.49 11.45
N CYS A 153 -8.98 -37.29 12.25
CA CYS A 153 -8.39 -35.97 12.49
C CYS A 153 -7.73 -35.46 11.20
N GLY A 154 -8.54 -34.91 10.29
CA GLY A 154 -8.10 -34.33 9.04
C GLY A 154 -7.03 -33.27 9.29
N LYS A 155 -5.93 -33.35 8.53
CA LYS A 155 -4.87 -32.34 8.63
C LYS A 155 -5.41 -30.98 8.18
N PRO A 156 -5.15 -29.87 8.89
CA PRO A 156 -5.56 -28.56 8.44
C PRO A 156 -4.95 -28.27 7.07
N THR A 157 -5.75 -27.70 6.16
CA THR A 157 -5.28 -27.29 4.85
C THR A 157 -4.82 -25.84 4.93
N LEU A 158 -3.60 -25.56 4.50
CA LEU A 158 -3.10 -24.19 4.37
C LEU A 158 -3.54 -23.62 3.02
N LEU A 159 -4.37 -22.59 3.07
CA LEU A 159 -4.76 -21.79 1.91
C LEU A 159 -3.89 -20.53 1.86
N SER A 160 -3.43 -20.14 0.68
CA SER A 160 -2.52 -19.01 0.48
C SER A 160 -3.08 -18.07 -0.57
N PHE A 161 -3.06 -16.75 -0.30
CA PHE A 161 -3.66 -15.73 -1.15
C PHE A 161 -2.67 -14.60 -1.46
N SER A 162 -2.58 -14.30 -2.76
CA SER A 162 -1.81 -13.20 -3.35
C SER A 162 -2.54 -11.86 -3.27
N ALA A 163 -1.86 -10.76 -3.63
CA ALA A 163 -2.47 -9.43 -3.69
C ALA A 163 -3.62 -9.34 -4.70
N ARG A 164 -3.54 -10.07 -5.82
CA ARG A 164 -4.66 -10.17 -6.75
C ARG A 164 -5.88 -10.80 -6.07
N GLU A 165 -5.72 -11.96 -5.45
CA GLU A 165 -6.80 -12.75 -4.84
C GLU A 165 -7.43 -12.08 -3.60
N VAL A 166 -6.69 -11.18 -2.93
CA VAL A 166 -7.23 -10.31 -1.89
C VAL A 166 -8.11 -9.19 -2.50
N SER A 167 -7.67 -8.58 -3.60
CA SER A 167 -8.36 -7.43 -4.23
C SER A 167 -9.52 -7.79 -5.18
N ASP A 168 -9.48 -8.96 -5.82
CA ASP A 168 -10.57 -9.48 -6.65
C ASP A 168 -11.70 -10.12 -5.81
N GLY A 169 -11.42 -10.37 -4.52
CA GLY A 169 -12.34 -10.94 -3.54
C GLY A 169 -12.33 -12.46 -3.47
N THR A 170 -11.41 -13.14 -4.16
CA THR A 170 -11.22 -14.60 -4.09
C THR A 170 -11.00 -15.08 -2.67
N LEU A 171 -10.18 -14.37 -1.87
CA LEU A 171 -10.02 -14.62 -0.43
C LEU A 171 -11.37 -14.75 0.29
N PHE A 172 -12.23 -13.74 0.15
CA PHE A 172 -13.54 -13.73 0.82
C PHE A 172 -14.48 -14.79 0.25
N LYS A 173 -14.43 -15.06 -1.07
CA LYS A 173 -15.22 -16.10 -1.73
C LYS A 173 -14.86 -17.50 -1.23
N THR A 174 -13.57 -17.79 -1.05
CA THR A 174 -13.09 -19.04 -0.44
C THR A 174 -13.41 -19.12 1.06
N MET A 175 -13.47 -17.98 1.76
CA MET A 175 -13.79 -17.88 3.18
C MET A 175 -15.31 -17.77 3.49
N LEU A 176 -16.19 -17.98 2.52
CA LEU A 176 -17.65 -17.91 2.73
C LEU A 176 -18.17 -18.93 3.76
N ASP A 177 -17.65 -20.16 3.72
CA ASP A 177 -18.10 -21.25 4.60
C ASP A 177 -17.49 -21.17 6.02
N TYR A 178 -16.41 -20.39 6.19
CA TYR A 178 -15.62 -20.30 7.42
C TYR A 178 -15.81 -18.97 8.16
N ASP A 179 -16.30 -17.93 7.48
CA ASP A 179 -16.49 -16.61 8.07
C ASP A 179 -17.80 -15.94 7.63
N PRO A 180 -18.73 -15.64 8.55
CA PRO A 180 -20.04 -15.07 8.19
C PRO A 180 -19.95 -13.67 7.60
N GLN A 181 -18.87 -12.92 7.85
CA GLN A 181 -18.69 -11.56 7.34
C GLN A 181 -18.26 -11.55 5.87
N SER A 182 -17.66 -12.65 5.36
CA SER A 182 -17.22 -12.77 3.95
C SER A 182 -18.29 -12.35 2.94
N LYS A 183 -19.55 -12.77 3.16
CA LYS A 183 -20.67 -12.41 2.27
C LYS A 183 -20.93 -10.91 2.20
N ALA A 184 -20.81 -10.20 3.32
CA ALA A 184 -20.97 -8.75 3.37
C ALA A 184 -19.78 -8.03 2.72
N LEU A 185 -18.56 -8.52 2.92
CA LEU A 185 -17.34 -7.95 2.32
C LEU A 185 -17.33 -8.09 0.80
N ILE A 186 -17.72 -9.26 0.26
CA ILE A 186 -17.89 -9.47 -1.19
C ILE A 186 -18.91 -8.47 -1.75
N HIS A 187 -20.07 -8.32 -1.11
CA HIS A 187 -21.09 -7.39 -1.56
C HIS A 187 -20.59 -5.93 -1.57
N GLN A 188 -19.87 -5.50 -0.52
CA GLN A 188 -19.28 -4.16 -0.46
C GLN A 188 -18.20 -3.97 -1.56
N LEU A 189 -17.33 -4.96 -1.76
CA LEU A 189 -16.25 -4.94 -2.74
C LEU A 189 -16.79 -4.84 -4.17
N GLU A 190 -17.75 -5.70 -4.51
CA GLU A 190 -18.37 -5.74 -5.84
C GLU A 190 -19.20 -4.48 -6.10
N LYS A 191 -19.96 -3.98 -5.11
CA LYS A 191 -20.84 -2.82 -5.27
C LYS A 191 -20.12 -1.47 -5.32
N TYR A 192 -19.15 -1.24 -4.44
CA TYR A 192 -18.56 0.09 -4.23
C TYR A 192 -17.18 0.29 -4.87
N TYR A 193 -16.53 -0.77 -5.37
CA TYR A 193 -15.18 -0.67 -5.94
C TYR A 193 -15.04 -1.35 -7.30
N GLN A 194 -15.43 -2.62 -7.44
CA GLN A 194 -15.32 -3.31 -8.73
C GLN A 194 -16.41 -2.84 -9.72
N GLY A 195 -17.63 -2.61 -9.24
CA GLY A 195 -18.76 -2.09 -10.01
C GLY A 195 -18.91 -0.56 -10.04
N ASP A 196 -17.95 0.20 -9.51
CA ASP A 196 -18.02 1.66 -9.52
C ASP A 196 -17.89 2.24 -10.94
N PRO A 197 -18.76 3.15 -11.38
CA PRO A 197 -18.76 3.66 -12.75
C PRO A 197 -17.67 4.70 -13.06
N VAL A 198 -16.96 5.21 -12.04
CA VAL A 198 -15.90 6.22 -12.18
C VAL A 198 -14.53 5.56 -12.21
N LEU A 199 -14.23 4.75 -11.20
CA LEU A 199 -12.90 4.20 -10.97
C LEU A 199 -12.96 2.96 -10.08
N ASN A 200 -12.39 1.83 -10.54
CA ASN A 200 -11.94 0.78 -9.63
C ASN A 200 -10.59 1.19 -8.99
N PRO A 201 -10.54 1.51 -7.69
CA PRO A 201 -9.33 2.02 -7.05
C PRO A 201 -8.31 0.94 -6.72
N LEU A 202 -8.70 -0.35 -6.76
CA LEU A 202 -7.81 -1.50 -6.53
C LEU A 202 -7.03 -1.84 -7.79
N THR A 203 -6.41 -0.81 -8.36
CA THR A 203 -5.65 -0.85 -9.62
C THR A 203 -4.48 0.13 -9.52
N PRO A 204 -3.33 -0.14 -10.15
CA PRO A 204 -2.17 0.75 -10.08
C PRO A 204 -2.48 2.14 -10.63
N TRP A 205 -2.04 3.18 -9.91
CA TRP A 205 -2.28 4.56 -10.32
C TRP A 205 -1.16 5.07 -11.23
N GLU A 206 -1.52 5.48 -12.44
CA GLU A 206 -0.65 6.21 -13.35
C GLU A 206 -0.44 7.66 -12.87
N ARG A 207 0.62 8.32 -13.34
CA ARG A 207 0.97 9.68 -12.87
C ARG A 207 -0.22 10.63 -13.05
N PRO A 208 -0.70 11.32 -11.99
CA PRO A 208 -1.81 12.26 -12.13
C PRO A 208 -1.44 13.39 -13.12
N PRO A 209 -2.41 13.92 -13.90
CA PRO A 209 -2.15 14.93 -14.93
C PRO A 209 -2.00 16.36 -14.36
N ILE A 210 -1.15 16.50 -13.34
CA ILE A 210 -0.86 17.73 -12.60
C ILE A 210 0.58 18.13 -12.90
N LYS A 211 0.84 19.43 -13.04
CA LYS A 211 2.19 19.95 -13.31
C LYS A 211 3.19 19.49 -12.25
N ASN A 212 2.97 19.86 -10.99
CA ASN A 212 3.89 19.55 -9.89
C ASN A 212 3.36 18.39 -9.04
N VAL A 213 4.03 17.24 -9.08
CA VAL A 213 3.70 16.05 -8.30
C VAL A 213 4.86 15.69 -7.37
N PHE A 214 4.58 15.59 -6.08
CA PHE A 214 5.53 15.21 -5.05
C PHE A 214 5.01 13.99 -4.30
N CYS A 215 5.84 12.97 -4.12
CA CYS A 215 5.53 11.77 -3.34
C CYS A 215 6.48 11.69 -2.16
N ILE A 216 5.97 11.64 -0.92
CA ILE A 216 6.78 11.79 0.29
C ILE A 216 6.46 10.65 1.25
N TYR A 217 7.43 9.79 1.55
CA TYR A 217 7.20 8.64 2.43
C TYR A 217 8.42 8.26 3.28
N GLY A 218 8.14 7.53 4.36
CA GLY A 218 9.16 6.97 5.24
C GLY A 218 9.68 5.64 4.73
N ILE A 219 10.95 5.35 5.00
CA ILE A 219 11.60 4.09 4.64
C ILE A 219 12.43 3.54 5.81
N ASP A 220 13.02 2.36 5.63
CA ASP A 220 13.93 1.70 6.59
C ASP A 220 13.32 1.51 8.00
N THR A 221 12.00 1.29 8.08
CA THR A 221 11.27 0.93 9.31
C THR A 221 10.68 -0.48 9.19
N LYS A 222 10.83 -1.31 10.23
CA LYS A 222 10.29 -2.68 10.27
C LYS A 222 8.78 -2.66 10.03
N THR A 223 8.34 -3.25 8.91
CA THR A 223 6.96 -3.13 8.41
C THR A 223 6.33 -4.49 8.14
N GLU A 224 5.04 -4.65 8.43
CA GLU A 224 4.28 -5.89 8.22
C GLU A 224 3.97 -6.08 6.72
N VAL A 225 4.33 -7.23 6.14
CA VAL A 225 4.17 -7.53 4.70
C VAL A 225 3.38 -8.81 4.40
N GLY A 226 3.07 -9.63 5.41
CA GLY A 226 2.20 -10.79 5.28
C GLY A 226 1.81 -11.39 6.63
N TYR A 227 0.78 -12.23 6.65
CA TYR A 227 0.18 -12.79 7.85
C TYR A 227 -0.18 -14.27 7.69
N TYR A 228 0.01 -15.03 8.76
CA TYR A 228 -0.58 -16.36 8.93
C TYR A 228 -1.73 -16.29 9.92
N PHE A 229 -2.87 -16.87 9.55
CA PHE A 229 -4.06 -17.01 10.37
C PHE A 229 -4.37 -18.49 10.61
N ALA A 230 -4.91 -18.78 11.78
CA ALA A 230 -5.53 -20.06 12.11
C ALA A 230 -6.87 -19.83 12.83
N PRO A 231 -7.74 -20.85 12.93
CA PRO A 231 -8.96 -20.76 13.71
C PRO A 231 -8.61 -20.60 15.20
N SER A 232 -9.24 -19.64 15.88
CA SER A 232 -8.96 -19.36 17.30
C SER A 232 -9.69 -20.29 18.28
N GLY A 233 -10.68 -21.05 17.78
CA GLY A 233 -11.64 -21.80 18.60
C GLY A 233 -12.72 -20.94 19.28
N LYS A 234 -12.79 -19.63 18.99
CA LYS A 234 -13.79 -18.71 19.56
C LYS A 234 -14.85 -18.31 18.53
N PRO A 235 -16.11 -18.04 18.95
CA PRO A 235 -17.13 -17.50 18.07
C PRO A 235 -16.70 -16.20 17.38
N TYR A 236 -17.26 -15.98 16.18
CA TYR A 236 -17.23 -14.70 15.50
C TYR A 236 -17.69 -13.58 16.47
N PRO A 237 -16.99 -12.43 16.56
CA PRO A 237 -15.98 -11.92 15.63
C PRO A 237 -14.53 -12.36 15.88
N ASP A 238 -14.25 -13.11 16.95
CA ASP A 238 -12.89 -13.49 17.36
C ASP A 238 -12.42 -14.83 16.75
N ASN A 239 -13.05 -15.33 15.67
CA ASN A 239 -12.84 -16.67 15.10
C ASN A 239 -11.49 -16.92 14.42
N TRP A 240 -10.72 -15.87 14.10
CA TRP A 240 -9.36 -15.98 13.56
C TRP A 240 -8.34 -15.43 14.53
N ILE A 241 -7.17 -16.07 14.59
CA ILE A 241 -6.00 -15.58 15.33
C ILE A 241 -4.79 -15.54 14.40
N ILE A 242 -3.96 -14.51 14.55
CA ILE A 242 -2.68 -14.39 13.85
C ILE A 242 -1.66 -15.31 14.52
N THR A 243 -1.18 -16.33 13.80
CA THR A 243 -0.15 -17.27 14.28
C THR A 243 1.27 -16.80 13.96
N ASP A 244 1.45 -16.06 12.86
CA ASP A 244 2.72 -15.47 12.46
C ASP A 244 2.52 -14.16 11.67
N VAL A 245 3.49 -13.26 11.76
CA VAL A 245 3.55 -11.99 11.02
C VAL A 245 4.90 -11.91 10.31
N ILE A 246 4.86 -11.80 8.98
CA ILE A 246 6.06 -11.58 8.17
C ILE A 246 6.35 -10.08 8.16
N TYR A 247 7.56 -9.71 8.58
CA TYR A 247 8.08 -8.35 8.54
C TYR A 247 9.15 -8.19 7.47
N GLU A 248 9.14 -7.07 6.76
CA GLU A 248 10.24 -6.63 5.92
C GLU A 248 11.12 -5.65 6.71
N PHE A 249 12.42 -5.93 6.80
CA PHE A 249 13.41 -5.07 7.45
C PHE A 249 14.83 -5.37 6.95
N GLU A 250 15.66 -4.34 6.75
CA GLU A 250 17.08 -4.47 6.37
C GLU A 250 17.36 -5.46 5.21
N ARG A 251 16.50 -5.41 4.17
CA ARG A 251 16.55 -6.31 2.98
C ARG A 251 16.37 -7.80 3.30
N SER A 252 15.75 -8.09 4.43
CA SER A 252 15.38 -9.45 4.87
C SER A 252 13.88 -9.53 5.14
N LEU A 253 13.34 -10.74 5.03
CA LEU A 253 12.02 -11.08 5.54
C LEU A 253 12.19 -11.84 6.86
N LEU A 254 11.46 -11.41 7.89
CA LEU A 254 11.54 -11.94 9.25
C LEU A 254 10.16 -12.39 9.68
N SER A 255 9.96 -13.71 9.81
CA SER A 255 8.80 -14.29 10.50
C SER A 255 8.91 -13.98 12.00
N ARG A 256 7.79 -13.75 12.69
CA ARG A 256 7.73 -13.68 14.15
C ARG A 256 6.57 -14.53 14.64
N GLN A 257 6.80 -15.85 14.66
CA GLN A 257 5.88 -16.85 15.16
C GLN A 257 5.38 -16.46 16.56
N VAL A 258 4.05 -16.31 16.69
CA VAL A 258 3.37 -15.89 17.92
C VAL A 258 3.09 -17.13 18.76
N SER A 259 4.14 -17.68 19.37
CA SER A 259 4.01 -18.83 20.28
C SER A 259 3.15 -18.46 21.49
N LEU A 260 1.94 -19.02 21.57
CA LEU A 260 1.05 -18.95 22.73
C LEU A 260 1.53 -19.87 23.86
N ILE A 261 2.72 -19.61 24.40
CA ILE A 261 3.11 -20.15 25.70
C ILE A 261 2.40 -19.30 26.75
N PHE A 262 1.46 -19.91 27.47
CA PHE A 262 0.74 -19.27 28.57
C PHE A 262 1.72 -18.61 29.57
N ILE A 263 1.29 -17.49 30.15
CA ILE A 263 1.95 -16.66 31.19
C ILE A 263 2.78 -15.46 30.69
N SER A 264 3.32 -15.40 29.45
CA SER A 264 3.92 -14.14 28.96
C SER A 264 3.96 -13.98 27.43
N LYS A 265 3.50 -12.83 26.91
CA LYS A 265 3.70 -12.40 25.51
C LYS A 265 5.16 -11.98 25.27
N VAL A 266 6.09 -12.95 25.30
CA VAL A 266 7.48 -12.71 24.91
C VAL A 266 7.60 -12.95 23.40
N PRO A 267 7.97 -11.94 22.59
CA PRO A 267 8.20 -12.14 21.17
C PRO A 267 9.46 -12.97 20.97
N VAL A 268 9.32 -14.19 20.44
CA VAL A 268 10.47 -15.00 20.03
C VAL A 268 11.18 -14.30 18.86
N SER A 269 12.51 -14.35 18.88
CA SER A 269 13.37 -13.74 17.85
C SER A 269 13.02 -14.28 16.46
N GLY A 270 12.83 -13.38 15.50
CA GLY A 270 12.30 -13.76 14.20
C GLY A 270 13.27 -14.57 13.34
N HIS A 271 12.79 -15.66 12.74
CA HIS A 271 13.54 -16.46 11.79
C HIS A 271 13.50 -15.85 10.39
N SER A 272 14.55 -16.07 9.60
CA SER A 272 14.61 -15.69 8.20
C SER A 272 13.52 -16.40 7.39
N PHE A 273 12.66 -15.63 6.74
CA PHE A 273 11.54 -16.13 5.94
C PHE A 273 11.89 -16.11 4.44
N SER A 274 11.36 -17.08 3.67
CA SER A 274 11.62 -17.20 2.24
C SER A 274 10.76 -16.24 1.41
N GLY A 275 11.37 -15.44 0.55
CA GLY A 275 10.67 -14.52 -0.35
C GLY A 275 11.62 -13.57 -1.06
N LYS A 276 11.07 -12.50 -1.63
CA LYS A 276 11.80 -11.48 -2.42
C LYS A 276 11.73 -10.12 -1.72
N PRO A 277 12.54 -9.88 -0.67
CA PRO A 277 12.56 -8.59 0.03
C PRO A 277 12.96 -7.44 -0.91
N ASN A 278 12.40 -6.26 -0.66
CA ASN A 278 12.77 -5.03 -1.36
C ASN A 278 14.14 -4.50 -0.90
N ASN A 279 14.66 -3.50 -1.64
CA ASN A 279 15.89 -2.78 -1.32
C ASN A 279 15.84 -2.00 0.01
N SER A 280 14.65 -1.71 0.51
CA SER A 280 14.34 -1.02 1.77
C SER A 280 13.02 -1.56 2.34
N SER A 281 12.71 -1.18 3.57
CA SER A 281 11.43 -1.49 4.24
C SER A 281 10.56 -0.24 4.33
N GLY A 282 9.26 -0.43 4.63
CA GLY A 282 8.28 0.66 4.64
C GLY A 282 8.39 1.64 5.81
N ASP A 283 7.28 2.33 6.09
CA ASP A 283 7.16 3.36 7.13
C ASP A 283 6.62 2.84 8.48
N GLY A 284 6.58 1.51 8.65
CA GLY A 284 6.01 0.82 9.81
C GLY A 284 4.50 0.64 9.77
N THR A 285 3.81 1.03 8.69
CA THR A 285 2.35 0.86 8.51
C THR A 285 2.00 0.49 7.07
N VAL A 286 2.71 1.05 6.09
CA VAL A 286 2.58 0.74 4.67
C VAL A 286 3.93 0.21 4.17
N SER A 287 3.89 -0.91 3.44
CA SER A 287 5.06 -1.58 2.88
C SER A 287 5.78 -0.76 1.82
N TYR A 288 7.08 -0.97 1.65
CA TYR A 288 7.89 -0.18 0.72
C TYR A 288 7.38 -0.27 -0.72
N ASN A 289 7.02 -1.47 -1.20
CA ASN A 289 6.50 -1.66 -2.56
C ASN A 289 5.22 -0.85 -2.86
N SER A 290 4.38 -0.57 -1.85
CA SER A 290 3.18 0.25 -2.00
C SER A 290 3.48 1.75 -1.93
N LEU A 291 4.41 2.17 -1.07
CA LEU A 291 4.86 3.55 -0.96
C LEU A 291 5.66 4.01 -2.19
N SER A 292 6.60 3.17 -2.65
CA SER A 292 7.54 3.50 -3.73
C SER A 292 6.95 3.40 -5.14
N TRP A 293 5.68 2.99 -5.30
CA TRP A 293 5.00 2.92 -6.59
C TRP A 293 5.08 4.23 -7.39
N CYS A 294 5.05 5.38 -6.72
CA CYS A 294 5.20 6.69 -7.34
C CYS A 294 6.57 6.94 -7.98
N LYS A 295 7.60 6.10 -7.76
CA LYS A 295 8.83 6.12 -8.57
C LYS A 295 8.54 5.84 -10.04
N GLN A 296 7.50 5.05 -10.37
CA GLN A 296 7.06 4.83 -11.75
C GLN A 296 6.42 6.05 -12.42
N TRP A 297 6.31 7.18 -11.70
CA TRP A 297 5.93 8.48 -12.26
C TRP A 297 7.14 9.35 -12.63
N LEU A 298 8.36 8.90 -12.33
CA LEU A 298 9.62 9.48 -12.79
C LEU A 298 9.93 8.96 -14.20
N GLY A 299 10.36 9.85 -15.10
CA GLY A 299 10.81 9.45 -16.43
C GLY A 299 12.19 8.77 -16.45
N PRO A 300 12.80 8.60 -17.64
CA PRO A 300 13.99 7.77 -17.83
C PRO A 300 15.30 8.36 -17.31
N LYS A 301 15.33 9.67 -17.00
CA LYS A 301 16.48 10.35 -16.39
C LYS A 301 16.04 11.05 -15.13
N VAL A 302 16.74 10.75 -14.04
CA VAL A 302 16.38 11.24 -12.70
C VAL A 302 17.61 11.85 -12.03
N ASN A 303 17.44 13.03 -11.43
CA ASN A 303 18.46 13.65 -10.61
C ASN A 303 18.26 13.22 -9.16
N ILE A 304 19.29 12.60 -8.59
CA ILE A 304 19.26 12.07 -7.23
C ILE A 304 20.08 13.00 -6.33
N THR A 305 19.47 13.50 -5.26
CA THR A 305 20.15 14.26 -4.20
C THR A 305 19.93 13.56 -2.87
N ARG A 306 20.91 13.59 -1.96
CA ARG A 306 20.77 13.13 -0.59
C ARG A 306 21.35 14.17 0.37
N THR A 307 20.60 14.47 1.43
CA THR A 307 21.02 15.37 2.52
C THR A 307 20.67 14.74 3.86
N PRO A 308 21.33 15.10 4.97
CA PRO A 308 20.84 14.76 6.30
C PRO A 308 19.44 15.32 6.55
N GLN A 309 18.69 14.68 7.45
CA GLN A 309 17.41 15.21 7.95
C GLN A 309 17.61 16.33 8.98
N ALA A 310 18.74 16.28 9.71
CA ALA A 310 19.16 17.33 10.63
C ALA A 310 19.43 18.66 9.90
N GLU A 311 19.65 19.72 10.65
CA GLU A 311 20.18 20.97 10.10
C GLU A 311 21.60 20.72 9.59
N HIS A 312 21.89 21.24 8.40
CA HIS A 312 23.14 21.05 7.69
C HIS A 312 23.42 22.28 6.80
N ASP A 313 24.69 22.56 6.53
CA ASP A 313 25.15 23.72 5.74
C ASP A 313 25.26 23.43 4.24
N GLY A 314 24.96 22.19 3.82
CA GLY A 314 25.09 21.72 2.44
C GLY A 314 26.46 21.14 2.08
N SER A 315 27.45 21.16 2.97
CA SER A 315 28.78 20.56 2.74
C SER A 315 28.75 19.02 2.62
N ASP A 316 27.73 18.40 3.19
CA ASP A 316 27.47 16.96 3.26
C ASP A 316 26.45 16.46 2.22
N LEU A 317 26.10 17.32 1.26
CA LEU A 317 25.18 17.05 0.17
C LEU A 317 25.81 16.09 -0.86
N GLN A 318 25.14 14.96 -1.11
CA GLN A 318 25.53 14.01 -2.16
C GLN A 318 24.59 14.13 -3.37
N THR A 319 25.15 14.25 -4.57
CA THR A 319 24.38 14.37 -5.83
C THR A 319 24.83 13.37 -6.87
N ARG A 320 23.86 12.86 -7.63
CA ARG A 320 24.06 12.04 -8.82
C ARG A 320 23.04 12.48 -9.88
N MET A 321 23.53 13.23 -10.85
CA MET A 321 22.71 13.75 -11.95
C MET A 321 22.53 12.71 -13.05
N ASN A 322 21.42 12.79 -13.80
CA ASN A 322 21.15 11.93 -14.95
C ASN A 322 21.27 10.42 -14.67
N ALA A 323 20.78 9.96 -13.52
CA ALA A 323 20.67 8.53 -13.25
C ALA A 323 19.63 7.91 -14.20
N GLU A 324 19.99 6.82 -14.88
CA GLU A 324 19.10 6.06 -15.74
C GLU A 324 18.05 5.34 -14.88
N HIS A 325 16.78 5.45 -15.29
CA HIS A 325 15.64 4.86 -14.61
C HIS A 325 14.84 4.01 -15.61
N HIS A 326 14.80 2.70 -15.36
CA HIS A 326 14.10 1.73 -16.19
C HIS A 326 12.68 1.56 -15.67
N HIS A 327 11.67 1.78 -16.51
CA HIS A 327 10.27 1.71 -16.10
C HIS A 327 9.93 0.29 -15.59
N GLY A 328 9.41 0.21 -14.36
CA GLY A 328 9.09 -1.03 -13.65
C GLY A 328 10.15 -1.49 -12.65
N GLU A 329 11.36 -0.92 -12.69
CA GLU A 329 12.44 -1.18 -11.73
C GLU A 329 12.44 -0.16 -10.58
N ASP A 330 13.21 -0.42 -9.52
CA ASP A 330 13.37 0.49 -8.38
C ASP A 330 14.69 1.26 -8.50
N LEU A 331 14.63 2.59 -8.39
CA LEU A 331 15.79 3.46 -8.52
C LEU A 331 16.58 3.53 -7.20
N PHE A 332 17.82 3.03 -7.21
CA PHE A 332 18.72 3.05 -6.07
C PHE A 332 19.80 4.16 -6.20
N PRO A 333 20.00 5.01 -5.16
CA PRO A 333 20.88 6.17 -5.24
C PRO A 333 22.37 5.80 -5.36
N ASN A 334 22.77 4.66 -4.77
CA ASN A 334 24.17 4.22 -4.64
C ASN A 334 25.10 5.30 -4.04
N MET A 335 24.73 5.78 -2.85
CA MET A 335 25.35 6.87 -2.10
C MET A 335 25.74 6.40 -0.71
N THR A 336 26.85 6.92 -0.17
CA THR A 336 27.36 6.52 1.16
C THR A 336 26.42 6.97 2.28
N ARG A 337 26.36 6.18 3.36
CA ARG A 337 25.54 6.44 4.56
C ARG A 337 26.45 6.40 5.79
N ALA A 338 26.41 7.42 6.64
CA ALA A 338 27.01 7.36 7.97
C ALA A 338 26.07 6.59 8.94
N PRO A 339 26.55 5.67 9.80
CA PRO A 339 25.70 4.76 10.59
C PRO A 339 24.68 5.43 11.53
N HIS A 340 24.95 6.67 11.97
CA HIS A 340 24.14 7.40 12.94
C HIS A 340 23.37 8.60 12.34
N VAL A 341 23.55 8.89 11.05
CA VAL A 341 22.88 10.00 10.37
C VAL A 341 21.66 9.46 9.64
N LYS A 342 20.50 10.08 9.87
CA LYS A 342 19.31 9.86 9.04
C LYS A 342 19.34 10.80 7.85
N TYR A 343 19.11 10.28 6.66
CA TYR A 343 19.08 11.07 5.43
C TYR A 343 17.65 11.22 4.89
N ILE A 344 17.46 12.23 4.05
CA ILE A 344 16.38 12.33 3.09
C ILE A 344 16.99 12.21 1.69
N THR A 345 16.43 11.32 0.86
CA THR A 345 16.86 11.12 -0.52
C THR A 345 15.76 11.64 -1.45
N TYR A 346 16.13 12.55 -2.34
CA TYR A 346 15.27 13.18 -3.34
C TYR A 346 15.57 12.58 -4.70
N TYR A 347 14.55 12.14 -5.40
CA TYR A 347 14.59 11.71 -6.80
C TYR A 347 13.73 12.70 -7.58
N GLU A 348 14.34 13.53 -8.42
CA GLU A 348 13.63 14.60 -9.13
C GLU A 348 13.76 14.44 -10.66
N ASP A 349 12.63 14.55 -11.35
CA ASP A 349 12.51 14.60 -12.80
C ASP A 349 11.66 15.81 -13.21
N ALA A 350 12.20 16.64 -14.10
CA ALA A 350 11.54 17.79 -14.70
C ALA A 350 11.85 17.95 -16.20
N GLU A 351 12.56 16.98 -16.79
CA GLU A 351 12.97 17.02 -18.21
C GLU A 351 12.09 16.09 -19.06
N SER A 352 11.57 15.01 -18.47
CA SER A 352 10.88 13.95 -19.22
C SER A 352 9.52 14.36 -19.77
N ILE A 353 8.83 15.31 -19.11
CA ILE A 353 7.58 15.92 -19.57
C ILE A 353 7.74 17.45 -19.49
N PRO A 354 7.85 18.17 -20.63
CA PRO A 354 8.13 19.61 -20.62
C PRO A 354 7.13 20.44 -19.79
N GLY A 355 7.66 21.16 -18.81
CA GLY A 355 6.87 22.02 -17.92
C GLY A 355 6.10 21.28 -16.81
N TRP A 356 6.37 19.99 -16.62
CA TRP A 356 5.85 19.15 -15.56
C TRP A 356 7.02 18.66 -14.69
N ARG A 357 6.73 18.34 -13.42
CA ARG A 357 7.70 17.93 -12.41
C ARG A 357 7.18 16.71 -11.66
N THR A 358 8.03 15.71 -11.49
CA THR A 358 7.82 14.63 -10.51
C THR A 358 8.97 14.64 -9.52
N ALA A 359 8.68 14.62 -8.23
CA ALA A 359 9.67 14.41 -7.18
C ALA A 359 9.22 13.30 -6.22
N VAL A 360 10.16 12.43 -5.82
CA VAL A 360 9.96 11.40 -4.80
C VAL A 360 10.95 11.64 -3.68
N TRP A 361 10.46 11.69 -2.43
CA TRP A 361 11.25 12.00 -1.24
C TRP A 361 11.15 10.81 -0.25
N GLU A 362 12.29 10.15 -0.04
CA GLU A 362 12.43 9.04 0.91
C GLU A 362 13.07 9.53 2.21
N LEU A 363 12.39 9.33 3.34
CA LEU A 363 12.90 9.69 4.67
C LEU A 363 13.32 8.46 5.47
N ASP A 364 14.63 8.32 5.73
CA ASP A 364 15.18 7.26 6.58
C ASP A 364 14.51 7.24 7.97
N LYS A 365 13.99 6.08 8.38
CA LYS A 365 13.45 5.81 9.73
C LYS A 365 12.39 6.82 10.17
N ALA A 366 11.50 7.18 9.24
CA ALA A 366 10.31 8.01 9.47
C ALA A 366 9.06 7.13 9.54
N ASN A 367 8.31 7.22 10.64
CA ASN A 367 7.05 6.46 10.79
C ASN A 367 5.87 7.18 10.13
N HIS A 368 5.02 6.43 9.44
CA HIS A 368 3.79 6.88 8.77
C HIS A 368 3.05 8.03 9.48
N ARG A 369 2.72 7.81 10.77
CA ARG A 369 1.86 8.69 11.57
C ARG A 369 2.54 10.01 11.94
N ASN A 370 3.85 10.09 11.78
CA ASN A 370 4.69 11.22 12.20
C ASN A 370 5.30 12.02 11.05
N ILE A 371 5.23 11.56 9.78
CA ILE A 371 5.85 12.25 8.63
C ILE A 371 5.42 13.73 8.56
N VAL A 372 4.11 14.00 8.67
CA VAL A 372 3.54 15.36 8.66
C VAL A 372 3.83 16.19 9.94
N ARG A 373 4.53 15.61 10.92
CA ARG A 373 5.00 16.30 12.13
C ARG A 373 6.52 16.52 12.14
N MET A 374 7.24 16.01 11.13
CA MET A 374 8.69 16.13 11.06
C MET A 374 9.10 17.55 10.60
N PRO A 375 9.94 18.28 11.37
CA PRO A 375 10.41 19.61 10.98
C PRO A 375 11.11 19.64 9.61
N VAL A 376 11.87 18.59 9.28
CA VAL A 376 12.50 18.41 7.96
C VAL A 376 11.46 18.46 6.84
N VAL A 377 10.36 17.72 6.92
CA VAL A 377 9.32 17.70 5.86
C VAL A 377 8.71 19.09 5.71
N MET A 378 8.39 19.77 6.81
CA MET A 378 7.82 21.12 6.78
C MET A 378 8.79 22.16 6.21
N ARG A 379 10.08 22.07 6.56
CA ARG A 379 11.15 22.92 6.00
C ARG A 379 11.27 22.73 4.49
N GLU A 380 11.34 21.49 4.01
CA GLU A 380 11.48 21.21 2.58
C GLU A 380 10.23 21.63 1.80
N LEU A 381 9.02 21.32 2.29
CA LEU A 381 7.77 21.80 1.67
C LEU A 381 7.70 23.34 1.59
N TRP A 382 8.14 24.03 2.64
CA TRP A 382 8.20 25.49 2.64
C TRP A 382 9.20 26.03 1.62
N LEU A 383 10.41 25.46 1.54
CA LEU A 383 11.44 25.84 0.56
C LEU A 383 10.96 25.63 -0.89
N GLU A 384 10.25 24.54 -1.16
CA GLU A 384 9.66 24.26 -2.47
C GLU A 384 8.61 25.32 -2.85
N MET A 385 7.62 25.54 -1.99
CA MET A 385 6.56 26.51 -2.25
C MET A 385 7.10 27.95 -2.35
N TRP A 386 8.07 28.31 -1.51
CA TRP A 386 8.71 29.62 -1.53
C TRP A 386 9.48 29.89 -2.83
N HIS A 387 10.21 28.89 -3.32
CA HIS A 387 10.92 28.95 -4.60
C HIS A 387 9.95 29.12 -5.78
N ASP A 388 8.89 28.32 -5.81
CA ASP A 388 7.95 28.28 -6.95
C ASP A 388 7.00 29.50 -6.97
N MET A 389 6.79 30.17 -5.83
CA MET A 389 6.05 31.44 -5.72
C MET A 389 6.93 32.70 -5.88
N HIS A 390 8.26 32.57 -5.97
CA HIS A 390 9.15 33.74 -5.90
C HIS A 390 9.12 34.58 -7.19
N PRO A 391 8.83 35.90 -7.14
CA PRO A 391 8.61 36.73 -8.34
C PRO A 391 9.88 36.95 -9.19
N HIS A 392 11.06 36.66 -8.65
CA HIS A 392 12.35 36.73 -9.34
C HIS A 392 12.93 35.35 -9.69
N SER A 393 12.15 34.27 -9.55
CA SER A 393 12.61 32.92 -9.87
C SER A 393 12.94 32.79 -11.36
N LYS A 394 14.22 32.60 -11.67
CA LYS A 394 14.74 32.51 -13.06
C LYS A 394 14.53 31.13 -13.70
N SER A 395 14.26 30.11 -12.89
CA SER A 395 13.94 28.75 -13.34
C SER A 395 12.70 28.26 -12.62
N LYS A 396 11.75 27.66 -13.35
CA LYS A 396 10.57 27.02 -12.75
C LYS A 396 10.91 25.77 -11.93
N PHE A 397 12.14 25.25 -12.03
CA PHE A 397 12.56 24.07 -11.32
C PHE A 397 13.98 24.26 -10.79
N VAL A 398 14.05 24.50 -9.47
CA VAL A 398 15.19 24.23 -8.59
C VAL A 398 15.51 22.72 -8.56
N THR A 399 16.74 22.19 -8.56
CA THR A 399 17.00 20.87 -7.92
C THR A 399 17.37 21.09 -6.46
N LYS A 400 17.17 20.12 -5.55
CA LYS A 400 17.58 20.29 -4.14
C LYS A 400 19.07 20.65 -4.00
N GLY A 401 19.93 20.02 -4.79
CA GLY A 401 21.37 20.30 -4.81
C GLY A 401 21.70 21.75 -5.20
N THR A 402 20.94 22.35 -6.10
CA THR A 402 21.15 23.74 -6.54
C THR A 402 20.38 24.76 -5.67
N ARG A 403 19.24 24.39 -5.05
CA ARG A 403 18.48 25.26 -4.12
C ARG A 403 19.32 25.73 -2.92
N LEU A 404 20.16 24.84 -2.37
CA LEU A 404 21.01 25.20 -1.21
C LEU A 404 22.11 26.21 -1.57
N VAL A 405 22.58 26.21 -2.81
CA VAL A 405 23.63 27.13 -3.30
C VAL A 405 23.09 28.52 -3.64
N THR A 406 21.77 28.65 -3.87
CA THR A 406 21.14 29.90 -4.34
C THR A 406 20.23 30.59 -3.32
N CYS A 407 20.07 30.03 -2.12
CA CYS A 407 19.27 30.62 -1.03
C CYS A 407 20.12 31.17 0.15
N ILE A 408 21.42 31.39 -0.07
CA ILE A 408 22.35 32.11 0.81
C ILE A 408 22.74 33.43 0.15
#